data_AF-A0A8H3GCX1-F1
#
_entry.id   AF-A0A8H3GCX1-F1
#
_cell.length_a   1.000
_cell.length_b   1.000
_cell.length_c   1.000
_cell.angle_alpha   90.00
_cell.angle_beta   90.00
_cell.angle_gamma   90.00
#
_symmetry.space_group_name_H-M   'P 1'
#
loop_
_entity.id
_entity.type
_entity.pdbx_description
1 polymer ?
#
loop_
_entity_poly.entity_id
_entity_poly.type
_entity_poly.pdbx_seq_one_letter_code
_entity_poly.pdbx_strand_id
1 'polypeptide(L)'
;MKFSTIAAVLASAGAAMAHAKVRAVFVNGVDQGNGENTYIRSPPSNSPVKDLSSDDIICNVNNVAVPKTLEVASGDQITFE
;
A
#
# COMPACT_ATOMS: atom_id res chain seq x y z
N MET A 1 -23.49 31.54 13.30
CA MET A 1 -22.30 30.73 13.68
C MET A 1 -22.62 29.23 13.75
N LYS A 2 -23.65 28.77 14.49
CA LYS A 2 -23.98 27.32 14.63
C LYS A 2 -24.23 26.55 13.32
N PHE A 3 -24.91 27.16 12.34
CA PHE A 3 -25.18 26.52 11.05
C PHE A 3 -23.94 26.34 10.17
N SER A 4 -22.96 27.25 10.27
CA SER A 4 -21.73 27.20 9.47
C SER A 4 -20.82 26.06 9.92
N THR A 5 -20.82 25.74 11.21
CA THR A 5 -20.04 24.65 11.78
C THR A 5 -20.56 23.27 11.34
N ILE A 6 -21.88 23.11 11.25
CA ILE A 6 -22.52 21.86 10.80
C ILE A 6 -22.23 21.61 9.31
N ALA A 7 -22.29 22.65 8.47
CA ALA A 7 -21.97 22.54 7.04
C ALA A 7 -20.51 22.13 6.79
N ALA A 8 -19.56 22.64 7.59
CA ALA A 8 -18.15 22.29 7.49
C ALA A 8 -17.88 20.81 7.87
N VAL A 9 -18.54 20.29 8.91
CA VAL A 9 -18.40 18.89 9.33
C VAL A 9 -18.98 17.93 8.28
N LEU A 10 -20.16 18.22 7.73
CA LEU A 10 -20.76 17.42 6.66
C LEU A 10 -19.88 17.41 5.39
N ALA A 11 -19.25 18.54 5.05
CA ALA A 11 -18.32 18.60 3.93
C ALA A 11 -17.07 17.71 4.11
N SER A 12 -16.63 17.47 5.35
CA SER A 12 -15.49 16.59 5.65
C SER A 12 -15.80 15.10 5.68
N ALA A 13 -17.09 14.69 5.65
CA ALA A 13 -17.48 13.29 5.79
C ALA A 13 -16.99 12.38 4.64
N GLY A 14 -16.68 12.95 3.47
CA GLY A 14 -16.13 12.21 2.32
C GLY A 14 -14.59 12.13 2.26
N ALA A 15 -13.87 12.73 3.21
CA ALA A 15 -12.41 12.84 3.15
C ALA A 15 -11.65 11.59 3.66
N ALA A 16 -12.35 10.57 4.17
CA ALA A 16 -11.74 9.32 4.61
C ALA A 16 -11.39 8.43 3.40
N MET A 17 -10.39 8.84 2.63
CA MET A 17 -9.85 8.09 1.50
C MET A 17 -8.74 7.16 2.02
N ALA A 18 -9.09 5.92 2.39
CA ALA A 18 -8.17 4.91 2.93
C ALA A 18 -7.25 4.29 1.85
N HIS A 19 -6.49 5.11 1.13
CA HIS A 19 -5.55 4.66 0.11
C HIS A 19 -4.24 4.22 0.77
N ALA A 20 -3.84 2.99 0.52
CA ALA A 20 -2.66 2.38 1.12
C ALA A 20 -1.76 1.72 0.07
N LYS A 21 -0.49 1.58 0.42
CA LYS A 21 0.51 0.79 -0.31
C LYS A 21 1.49 0.22 0.72
N VAL A 22 2.08 -0.93 0.40
CA VAL A 22 3.14 -1.52 1.22
C VAL A 22 4.42 -0.72 1.03
N ARG A 23 5.06 -0.39 2.14
CA ARG A 23 6.34 0.30 2.29
C ARG A 23 7.46 -0.65 2.69
N ALA A 24 7.20 -1.61 3.57
CA ALA A 24 8.23 -2.49 4.11
C ALA A 24 7.69 -3.89 4.45
N VAL A 25 8.62 -4.82 4.70
CA VAL A 25 8.34 -6.16 5.19
C VAL A 25 9.16 -6.41 6.45
N PHE A 26 8.59 -7.14 7.40
CA PHE A 26 9.29 -7.64 8.58
C PHE A 26 9.35 -9.16 8.50
N VAL A 27 10.48 -9.73 8.89
CA VAL A 27 10.68 -11.18 9.01
C VAL A 27 10.94 -11.49 10.48
N ASN A 28 10.06 -12.28 11.10
CA ASN A 28 10.08 -12.58 12.54
C ASN A 28 10.17 -11.32 13.42
N GLY A 29 9.44 -10.27 13.05
CA GLY A 29 9.42 -8.98 13.74
C GLY A 29 10.64 -8.08 13.49
N VAL A 30 11.60 -8.49 12.66
CA VAL A 30 12.75 -7.68 12.27
C VAL A 30 12.46 -6.92 10.97
N ASP A 31 12.52 -5.59 11.03
CA ASP A 31 12.35 -4.69 9.89
C ASP A 31 13.42 -4.96 8.80
N GLN A 32 12.99 -5.15 7.55
CA GLN A 32 13.87 -5.35 6.39
C GLN A 32 14.25 -4.04 5.67
N GLY A 33 13.84 -2.89 6.24
CA GLY A 33 14.03 -1.55 5.71
C GLY A 33 13.04 -1.20 4.60
N ASN A 34 13.16 0.00 4.02
CA ASN A 34 12.28 0.43 2.94
C ASN A 34 12.37 -0.50 1.71
N GLY A 35 11.24 -1.12 1.36
CA GLY A 35 11.11 -2.07 0.24
C GLY A 35 10.71 -1.47 -1.09
N GLU A 36 10.35 -0.19 -1.14
CA GLU A 36 9.81 0.43 -2.33
C GLU A 36 10.81 0.41 -3.49
N ASN A 37 10.43 -0.24 -4.60
CA ASN A 37 11.26 -0.45 -5.79
C ASN A 37 12.57 -1.20 -5.55
N THR A 38 12.77 -1.80 -4.37
CA THR A 38 13.95 -2.60 -4.04
C THR A 38 13.61 -4.08 -3.97
N TYR A 39 12.66 -4.45 -3.12
CA TYR A 39 12.12 -5.81 -3.01
C TYR A 39 10.58 -5.86 -3.11
N ILE A 40 9.92 -4.70 -3.18
CA ILE A 40 8.49 -4.54 -3.47
C ILE A 40 8.33 -3.95 -4.87
N ARG A 41 7.47 -4.54 -5.69
CA ARG A 41 7.05 -4.01 -7.00
C ARG A 41 6.08 -2.84 -6.79
N SER A 42 6.61 -1.69 -6.41
CA SER A 42 5.79 -0.57 -5.97
C SER A 42 5.16 0.19 -7.14
N PRO A 43 3.85 0.48 -7.08
CA PRO A 43 3.23 1.46 -7.97
C PRO A 43 3.68 2.90 -7.62
N PRO A 44 3.54 3.85 -8.57
CA PRO A 44 3.92 5.24 -8.37
C PRO A 44 3.03 6.00 -7.36
N SER A 45 1.83 5.47 -7.06
CA SER A 45 0.90 6.04 -6.08
C SER A 45 0.17 4.94 -5.30
N ASN A 46 -0.65 5.32 -4.32
CA ASN A 46 -1.56 4.45 -3.58
C ASN A 46 -2.96 4.36 -4.20
N SER A 47 -3.12 4.76 -5.47
CA SER A 47 -4.40 4.71 -6.18
C SER A 47 -4.92 3.26 -6.32
N PRO A 48 -6.24 3.03 -6.24
CA PRO A 48 -6.79 1.69 -6.30
C PRO A 48 -6.90 1.21 -7.75
N VAL A 49 -6.59 -0.06 -7.98
CA VAL A 49 -6.98 -0.77 -9.21
C VAL A 49 -8.44 -1.18 -9.05
N LYS A 50 -9.27 -0.89 -10.07
CA LYS A 50 -10.73 -1.15 -10.02
C LYS A 50 -11.24 -2.04 -11.16
N ASP A 51 -10.48 -2.17 -12.23
CA ASP A 51 -10.84 -2.99 -13.38
C ASP A 51 -10.40 -4.43 -13.15
N LEU A 52 -11.38 -5.34 -13.03
CA LEU A 52 -11.12 -6.77 -12.80
C LEU A 52 -10.57 -7.50 -14.03
N SER A 53 -10.66 -6.89 -15.21
CA SER A 53 -10.14 -7.45 -16.46
C SER A 53 -8.72 -7.00 -16.79
N SER A 54 -8.16 -6.05 -16.02
CA SER A 54 -6.79 -5.56 -16.21
C SER A 54 -5.75 -6.49 -15.58
N ASP A 55 -4.59 -6.61 -16.23
CA ASP A 55 -3.41 -7.28 -15.67
C ASP A 55 -2.87 -6.58 -14.41
N ASP A 56 -3.25 -5.31 -14.18
CA ASP A 56 -2.90 -4.55 -12.98
C ASP A 56 -3.40 -5.21 -11.68
N ILE A 57 -4.40 -6.10 -11.75
CA ILE A 57 -4.88 -6.85 -10.59
C ILE A 57 -3.83 -7.81 -10.02
N ILE A 58 -2.84 -8.20 -10.82
CA ILE A 58 -1.81 -9.17 -10.45
C ILE A 58 -0.79 -8.54 -9.48
N CYS A 59 -0.20 -7.40 -9.86
CA CYS A 59 0.91 -6.75 -9.14
C CYS A 59 0.92 -5.22 -9.32
N ASN A 60 -0.24 -4.61 -9.57
CA ASN A 60 -0.41 -3.17 -9.81
C ASN A 60 0.29 -2.66 -11.09
N VAL A 61 0.13 -1.37 -11.38
CA VAL A 61 0.50 -0.70 -12.64
C VAL A 61 2.00 -0.65 -12.97
N ASN A 62 2.86 -1.17 -12.09
CA ASN A 62 4.32 -1.19 -12.26
C ASN A 62 4.88 -2.58 -11.96
N ASN A 63 4.29 -3.60 -12.60
CA ASN A 63 4.69 -4.99 -12.45
C ASN A 63 6.02 -5.31 -13.17
N VAL A 64 7.12 -4.77 -12.67
CA VAL A 64 8.48 -4.98 -13.18
C VAL A 64 9.35 -5.68 -12.13
N ALA A 65 10.38 -6.39 -12.57
CA ALA A 65 11.34 -6.99 -11.65
C ALA A 65 12.10 -5.91 -10.87
N VAL A 66 12.33 -6.17 -9.58
CA VAL A 66 13.06 -5.29 -8.65
C VAL A 66 14.35 -5.99 -8.20
N PRO A 67 15.41 -5.26 -7.80
CA PRO A 67 16.76 -5.80 -7.71
C PRO A 67 17.01 -6.76 -6.54
N LYS A 68 16.11 -6.86 -5.56
CA LYS A 68 16.29 -7.67 -4.35
C LYS A 68 15.13 -8.64 -4.13
N THR A 69 15.47 -9.85 -3.70
CA THR A 69 14.53 -10.81 -3.11
C THR A 69 14.86 -10.93 -1.62
N LEU A 70 13.84 -11.01 -0.76
CA LEU A 70 14.05 -11.27 0.67
C LEU A 70 14.21 -12.78 0.90
N GLU A 71 15.28 -13.15 1.61
CA GLU A 71 15.49 -14.53 2.05
C GLU A 71 14.63 -14.80 3.29
N VAL A 72 13.86 -15.88 3.26
CA VAL A 72 12.98 -16.31 4.36
C VAL A 72 13.04 -17.82 4.49
N ALA A 73 12.85 -18.33 5.71
CA ALA A 73 12.75 -19.76 5.98
C ALA A 73 11.28 -20.19 6.09
N SER A 74 11.03 -21.48 5.84
CA SER A 74 9.71 -22.07 6.10
C SER A 74 9.36 -21.92 7.59
N GLY A 75 8.21 -21.33 7.87
CA GLY A 75 7.72 -21.10 9.23
C GLY A 75 7.99 -19.70 9.77
N ASP A 76 8.74 -18.85 9.06
CA ASP A 76 8.93 -17.44 9.44
C ASP A 76 7.59 -16.69 9.41
N GLN A 77 7.43 -15.76 10.36
CA GLN A 77 6.32 -14.81 10.36
C GLN A 77 6.66 -13.61 9.47
N ILE A 78 5.81 -13.34 8.47
CA ILE A 78 5.98 -12.23 7.54
C ILE A 78 4.91 -11.17 7.82
N THR A 79 5.34 -9.93 8.07
CA THR A 79 4.45 -8.78 8.23
C THR A 79 4.67 -7.82 7.06
N PHE A 80 3.59 -7.35 6.46
CA PHE A 80 3.60 -6.27 5.48
C PHE A 80 3.20 -4.96 6.18
N GLU A 81 4.03 -3.93 6.02
CA GLU A 81 3.78 -2.56 6.51
C GLU A 81 3.50 -1.64 5.32
#